data_AF-A0A9D4GR23-F1
#
_entry.id   AF-A0A9D4GR23-F1
#
_cell.length_a   1.000
_cell.length_b   1.000
_cell.length_c   1.000
_cell.angle_alpha   90.00
_cell.angle_beta   90.00
_cell.angle_gamma   90.00
#
_symmetry.space_group_name_H-M   'P 1'
#
loop_
_entity.id
_entity.type
_entity.pdbx_description
1 polymer ?
#
loop_
_entity_poly.entity_id
_entity_poly.type
_entity_poly.pdbx_seq_one_letter_code
_entity_poly.pdbx_strand_id
1 'polypeptide(L)'
;MPWWQKEKGTIHPAKAGMHDPISGSMTSLSPSQLNAAIMDMLHTNNTGNRCQTACRGDPITTAGQRNQMIKMLAIILVPVLILMGLTGNSFGSALSSYVSSRHIRSTLLFSLDMGILIRALQRERDASALYLSAIRPETKNFLLQRYQETDEATQTLPYWPNTLSGTHSDFDSSESFIKLLNRHRYELDTLQVTFRDELNTYTAWIEVFIKWFYRAISEARAERVWKAFVAYQELLVAREYLGRERAMGLIFFALGKFPTREEYLYFVESQDTANTSFATARQYSEIARDVYDDTISDNPGIMSVIHGKRLEIRARYTGEDNNTTGSLAEATFWFENMTFFQDIVNDAQTSLALRIDSLLKEQQTTDLTNIIVICVIFSAVLILCPVIVYAVYSLTVEIQRCSIHIADRTKALSKEKKRTDTLLYQMLPKQVADQLKQNKEVNTEEFMNATIMFSDIVGFTQISSRSSPLQVRLYVMVLCLNWSLSA
;
A
#
# COMPACT_ATOMS: atom_id res chain seq x y z
N MET A 1 -43.87 41.46 -32.82
CA MET A 1 -44.56 41.99 -34.03
C MET A 1 -43.48 42.41 -35.03
N PRO A 2 -43.62 42.21 -36.36
CA PRO A 2 -44.65 41.51 -37.14
C PRO A 2 -44.09 40.18 -37.76
N TRP A 3 -44.81 39.05 -37.85
CA TRP A 3 -45.92 38.65 -38.75
C TRP A 3 -45.50 37.94 -40.06
N TRP A 4 -45.65 36.61 -40.04
CA TRP A 4 -46.38 35.72 -40.95
C TRP A 4 -46.87 36.19 -42.33
N GLN A 5 -46.62 35.32 -43.34
CA GLN A 5 -47.54 34.84 -44.39
C GLN A 5 -46.95 33.49 -44.87
N LYS A 6 -47.52 32.28 -44.64
CA LYS A 6 -48.79 31.67 -45.12
C LYS A 6 -49.01 31.92 -46.62
N GLU A 7 -49.24 30.94 -47.50
CA GLU A 7 -50.07 29.73 -47.33
C GLU A 7 -50.03 28.81 -48.59
N LYS A 8 -50.52 27.57 -48.41
CA LYS A 8 -50.98 26.55 -49.41
C LYS A 8 -49.87 25.72 -50.06
N GLY A 9 -49.89 24.39 -50.08
CA GLY A 9 -50.87 23.38 -49.72
C GLY A 9 -50.43 22.06 -50.39
N THR A 10 -50.80 20.92 -49.78
CA THR A 10 -50.74 19.55 -50.34
C THR A 10 -49.37 18.98 -50.74
N ILE A 11 -48.78 18.21 -49.82
CA ILE A 11 -47.67 17.28 -50.08
C ILE A 11 -48.23 15.86 -50.13
N HIS A 12 -48.08 15.19 -51.28
CA HIS A 12 -48.14 13.74 -51.37
C HIS A 12 -46.83 13.13 -50.82
N PRO A 13 -46.90 12.08 -49.99
CA PRO A 13 -45.83 11.09 -49.96
C PRO A 13 -46.38 9.72 -50.34
N ALA A 14 -45.90 9.21 -51.48
CA ALA A 14 -46.02 7.80 -51.84
C ALA A 14 -44.72 7.07 -51.49
N LYS A 15 -44.89 5.91 -50.85
CA LYS A 15 -43.93 4.83 -50.54
C LYS A 15 -43.06 4.99 -49.28
N ALA A 16 -43.71 4.81 -48.15
CA ALA A 16 -43.12 4.16 -46.98
C ALA A 16 -43.24 2.63 -47.15
N GLY A 17 -42.12 1.91 -46.95
CA GLY A 17 -42.10 0.46 -46.80
C GLY A 17 -42.65 0.09 -45.42
N MET A 18 -43.76 -0.64 -45.44
CA MET A 18 -44.45 -1.24 -44.31
C MET A 18 -43.57 -2.27 -43.60
N HIS A 19 -43.47 -2.22 -42.27
CA HIS A 19 -43.74 -3.37 -41.40
C HIS A 19 -43.82 -2.91 -39.93
N ASP A 20 -44.94 -3.29 -39.32
CA ASP A 20 -45.47 -2.91 -38.02
C ASP A 20 -44.61 -3.30 -36.79
N PRO A 21 -44.85 -2.64 -35.63
CA PRO A 21 -44.06 -2.83 -34.42
C PRO A 21 -44.38 -4.16 -33.73
N ILE A 22 -43.32 -4.92 -33.41
CA ILE A 22 -43.44 -6.12 -32.57
C ILE A 22 -43.60 -5.67 -31.12
N SER A 23 -44.85 -5.64 -30.67
CA SER A 23 -45.19 -5.76 -29.25
C SER A 23 -44.81 -7.17 -28.78
N GLY A 24 -43.62 -7.33 -28.22
CA GLY A 24 -43.19 -8.58 -27.60
C GLY A 24 -43.80 -8.74 -26.22
N SER A 25 -45.02 -9.28 -26.14
CA SER A 25 -45.53 -9.85 -24.90
C SER A 25 -44.59 -10.96 -24.44
N MET A 26 -44.20 -10.96 -23.16
CA MET A 26 -43.63 -12.14 -22.50
C MET A 26 -44.67 -13.26 -22.57
N THR A 27 -44.63 -14.05 -23.64
CA THR A 27 -45.40 -15.29 -23.74
C THR A 27 -44.80 -16.24 -22.73
N SER A 28 -45.54 -16.51 -21.65
CA SER A 28 -45.33 -17.67 -20.81
C SER A 28 -45.26 -18.88 -21.72
N LEU A 29 -44.11 -19.55 -21.73
CA LEU A 29 -43.91 -20.80 -22.47
C LEU A 29 -45.02 -21.76 -22.07
N SER A 30 -45.76 -22.28 -23.06
CA SER A 30 -46.76 -23.30 -22.79
C SER A 30 -46.06 -24.56 -22.23
N PRO A 31 -46.73 -25.37 -21.38
CA PRO A 31 -46.13 -26.56 -20.79
C PRO A 31 -45.52 -27.54 -21.82
N SER A 32 -46.04 -27.52 -23.06
CA SER A 32 -45.49 -28.31 -24.17
C SER A 32 -44.19 -27.74 -24.74
N GLN A 33 -44.05 -26.42 -24.84
CA GLN A 33 -42.80 -25.78 -25.28
C GLN A 33 -41.71 -25.87 -24.23
N LEU A 34 -42.08 -25.78 -22.94
CA LEU A 34 -41.15 -26.03 -21.83
C LEU A 34 -40.66 -27.48 -21.84
N ASN A 35 -41.55 -28.46 -22.04
CA ASN A 35 -41.17 -29.87 -22.16
C ASN A 35 -40.31 -30.16 -23.40
N ALA A 36 -40.56 -29.48 -24.52
CA ALA A 36 -39.74 -29.61 -25.72
C ALA A 36 -38.34 -29.01 -25.51
N ALA A 37 -38.22 -27.83 -24.90
CA ALA A 37 -36.94 -27.20 -24.59
C ALA A 37 -36.13 -28.00 -23.54
N ILE A 38 -36.80 -28.60 -22.55
CA ILE A 38 -36.17 -29.50 -21.58
C ILE A 38 -35.71 -30.80 -22.24
N MET A 39 -36.50 -31.37 -23.17
CA MET A 39 -36.10 -32.56 -23.94
C MET A 39 -34.96 -32.28 -24.91
N ASP A 40 -34.89 -31.08 -25.49
CA ASP A 40 -33.80 -30.64 -26.37
C ASP A 40 -32.51 -30.41 -25.57
N MET A 41 -32.61 -29.92 -24.33
CA MET A 41 -31.47 -29.91 -23.39
C MET A 41 -31.04 -31.31 -22.93
N LEU A 42 -31.94 -32.29 -22.91
CA LEU A 42 -31.65 -33.68 -22.50
C LEU A 42 -31.03 -34.53 -23.63
N HIS A 43 -31.23 -34.15 -24.89
CA HIS A 43 -30.70 -34.85 -26.06
C HIS A 43 -29.83 -33.90 -26.90
N THR A 44 -28.67 -33.52 -26.38
CA THR A 44 -27.66 -32.86 -27.23
C THR A 44 -26.93 -33.91 -28.06
N ASN A 45 -27.25 -33.97 -29.36
CA ASN A 45 -26.44 -34.69 -30.33
C ASN A 45 -25.06 -34.01 -30.41
N ASN A 46 -24.02 -34.83 -30.24
CA ASN A 46 -22.63 -34.43 -30.03
C ASN A 46 -21.97 -33.92 -31.33
N THR A 47 -22.27 -32.69 -31.75
CA THR A 47 -21.62 -32.05 -32.92
C THR A 47 -21.20 -30.60 -32.63
N GLY A 48 -20.52 -30.36 -31.50
CA GLY A 48 -19.97 -29.05 -31.15
C GLY A 48 -18.48 -29.14 -30.78
N ASN A 49 -17.68 -28.19 -31.29
CA ASN A 49 -16.23 -28.09 -31.11
C ASN A 49 -15.79 -28.32 -29.64
N ARG A 50 -14.61 -28.91 -29.46
CA ARG A 50 -13.98 -29.32 -28.17
C ARG A 50 -13.96 -28.22 -27.08
N CYS A 51 -14.05 -26.95 -27.47
CA CYS A 51 -14.11 -25.80 -26.57
C CYS A 51 -15.53 -25.52 -26.02
N GLN A 52 -16.60 -25.87 -26.74
CA GLN A 52 -17.99 -25.74 -26.27
C GLN A 52 -18.39 -26.85 -25.29
N THR A 53 -17.86 -28.06 -25.46
CA THR A 53 -18.07 -29.20 -24.54
C THR A 53 -17.38 -29.01 -23.19
N ALA A 54 -16.26 -28.28 -23.12
CA ALA A 54 -15.63 -27.91 -21.85
C ALA A 54 -16.44 -26.87 -21.05
N CYS A 55 -17.23 -26.04 -21.74
CA CYS A 55 -18.01 -24.96 -21.13
C CYS A 55 -19.42 -25.42 -20.67
N ARG A 56 -20.05 -26.38 -21.36
CA ARG A 56 -21.38 -26.94 -21.03
C ARG A 56 -21.24 -28.40 -20.57
N GLY A 57 -21.05 -28.62 -19.27
CA GLY A 57 -21.22 -29.96 -18.70
C GLY A 57 -22.71 -30.25 -18.50
N ASP A 58 -23.17 -31.46 -18.80
CA ASP A 58 -24.55 -31.85 -18.54
C ASP A 58 -24.84 -31.79 -17.03
N PRO A 59 -25.82 -30.97 -16.58
CA PRO A 59 -26.09 -30.76 -15.15
C PRO A 59 -26.64 -32.02 -14.44
N ILE A 60 -26.94 -33.06 -15.21
CA ILE A 60 -27.53 -34.32 -14.76
C ILE A 60 -26.45 -35.37 -14.48
N THR A 61 -25.24 -35.21 -15.04
CA THR A 61 -24.13 -36.14 -14.81
C THR A 61 -23.32 -35.74 -13.57
N THR A 62 -22.83 -36.72 -12.80
CA THR A 62 -22.03 -36.48 -11.58
C THR A 62 -20.74 -35.70 -11.86
N ALA A 63 -20.12 -35.91 -13.03
CA ALA A 63 -18.95 -35.16 -13.48
C ALA A 63 -19.30 -33.71 -13.88
N GLY A 64 -20.45 -33.50 -14.54
CA GLY A 64 -20.95 -32.17 -14.89
C GLY A 64 -21.29 -31.34 -13.64
N GLN A 65 -21.92 -31.95 -12.64
CA GLN A 65 -22.20 -31.34 -11.35
C GLN A 65 -20.92 -30.88 -10.63
N ARG A 66 -19.88 -31.72 -10.60
CA ARG A 66 -18.59 -31.35 -9.99
C ARG A 66 -17.92 -30.20 -10.72
N ASN A 67 -17.92 -30.19 -12.05
CA ASN A 67 -17.35 -29.08 -12.82
C ASN A 67 -18.14 -27.78 -12.66
N GLN A 68 -19.48 -27.85 -12.56
CA GLN A 68 -20.32 -26.69 -12.32
C GLN A 68 -20.09 -26.11 -10.90
N MET A 69 -19.94 -26.98 -9.90
CA MET A 69 -19.56 -26.60 -8.53
C MET A 69 -18.20 -25.89 -8.49
N ILE A 70 -17.18 -26.44 -9.15
CA ILE A 70 -15.84 -25.83 -9.21
C ILE A 70 -15.89 -24.46 -9.90
N LYS A 71 -16.64 -24.33 -11.01
CA LYS A 71 -16.81 -23.04 -11.71
C LYS A 71 -17.48 -21.99 -10.82
N MET A 72 -18.54 -22.35 -10.09
CA MET A 72 -19.21 -21.42 -9.17
C MET A 72 -18.33 -21.02 -7.99
N LEU A 73 -17.56 -21.96 -7.44
CA LEU A 73 -16.61 -21.68 -6.35
C LEU A 73 -15.45 -20.80 -6.81
N ALA A 74 -14.93 -21.02 -8.02
CA ALA A 74 -13.85 -20.23 -8.60
C ALA A 74 -14.23 -18.75 -8.80
N ILE A 75 -15.48 -18.46 -9.21
CA ILE A 75 -15.98 -17.09 -9.37
C ILE A 75 -15.90 -16.29 -8.06
N ILE A 76 -16.11 -16.95 -6.92
CA ILE A 76 -16.10 -16.32 -5.59
C ILE A 76 -14.68 -16.26 -5.02
N LEU A 77 -13.89 -17.32 -5.25
CA LEU A 77 -12.54 -17.41 -4.72
C LEU A 77 -11.60 -16.37 -5.34
N VAL A 78 -11.77 -16.04 -6.62
CA VAL A 78 -10.90 -15.07 -7.34
C VAL A 78 -10.94 -13.67 -6.70
N PRO A 79 -12.10 -13.01 -6.50
CA PRO A 79 -12.17 -11.72 -5.80
C PRO A 79 -11.62 -11.76 -4.38
N VAL A 80 -11.83 -12.86 -3.66
CA VAL A 80 -11.33 -13.03 -2.28
C VAL A 80 -9.80 -13.10 -2.27
N LEU A 81 -9.19 -13.84 -3.20
CA LEU A 81 -7.73 -13.91 -3.34
C LEU A 81 -7.12 -12.55 -3.73
N ILE A 82 -7.79 -11.81 -4.62
CA ILE A 82 -7.36 -10.44 -4.99
C ILE A 82 -7.42 -9.53 -3.77
N LEU A 83 -8.53 -9.54 -3.02
CA LEU A 83 -8.69 -8.74 -1.81
C LEU A 83 -7.63 -9.12 -0.76
N MET A 84 -7.38 -10.41 -0.56
CA MET A 84 -6.36 -10.91 0.35
C MET A 84 -4.96 -10.40 -0.04
N GLY A 85 -4.62 -10.46 -1.33
CA GLY A 85 -3.36 -9.91 -1.85
C GLY A 85 -3.22 -8.40 -1.63
N LEU A 86 -4.29 -7.62 -1.88
CA LEU A 86 -4.30 -6.18 -1.65
C LEU A 86 -4.13 -5.85 -0.15
N THR A 87 -4.87 -6.52 0.73
CA THR A 87 -4.74 -6.32 2.19
C THR A 87 -3.35 -6.71 2.71
N GLY A 88 -2.76 -7.78 2.17
CA GLY A 88 -1.40 -8.20 2.51
C GLY A 88 -0.35 -7.18 2.08
N ASN A 89 -0.47 -6.61 0.87
CA ASN A 89 0.42 -5.55 0.41
C ASN A 89 0.29 -4.29 1.27
N SER A 90 -0.93 -3.84 1.55
CA SER A 90 -1.19 -2.67 2.41
C SER A 90 -0.70 -2.87 3.84
N PHE A 91 -0.81 -4.09 4.38
CA PHE A 91 -0.24 -4.44 5.68
C PHE A 91 1.29 -4.35 5.65
N GLY A 92 1.93 -4.91 4.62
CA GLY A 92 3.36 -4.86 4.44
C GLY A 92 3.89 -3.43 4.35
N SER A 93 3.24 -2.57 3.58
CA SER A 93 3.61 -1.15 3.50
C SER A 93 3.39 -0.42 4.83
N ALA A 94 2.26 -0.61 5.50
CA ALA A 94 1.98 0.04 6.78
C ALA A 94 2.97 -0.42 7.88
N LEU A 95 3.31 -1.72 7.91
CA LEU A 95 4.29 -2.26 8.83
C LEU A 95 5.70 -1.72 8.55
N SER A 96 6.10 -1.66 7.28
CA SER A 96 7.40 -1.11 6.88
C SER A 96 7.52 0.38 7.25
N SER A 97 6.46 1.17 7.00
CA SER A 97 6.38 2.58 7.40
C SER A 97 6.42 2.77 8.91
N TYR A 98 5.72 1.94 9.68
CA TYR A 98 5.74 1.97 11.14
C TYR A 98 7.13 1.68 11.72
N VAL A 99 7.77 0.59 11.26
CA VAL A 99 9.12 0.21 11.71
C VAL A 99 10.14 1.29 11.35
N SER A 100 10.09 1.80 10.12
CA SER A 100 10.99 2.87 9.67
C SER A 100 10.82 4.15 10.49
N SER A 101 9.59 4.60 10.71
CA SER A 101 9.30 5.80 11.51
C SER A 101 9.77 5.65 12.96
N ARG A 102 9.66 4.44 13.53
CA ARG A 102 10.18 4.14 14.88
C ARG A 102 11.70 4.20 14.94
N HIS A 103 12.37 3.64 13.96
CA HIS A 103 13.84 3.68 13.88
C HIS A 103 14.34 5.13 13.75
N ILE A 104 13.77 5.90 12.81
CA ILE A 104 14.09 7.32 12.59
C ILE A 104 13.96 8.14 13.88
N ARG A 105 12.85 7.96 14.59
CA ARG A 105 12.60 8.66 15.85
C ARG A 105 13.67 8.34 16.90
N SER A 106 14.05 7.07 17.04
CA SER A 106 15.12 6.65 17.95
C SER A 106 16.46 7.28 17.59
N THR A 107 16.79 7.32 16.29
CA THR A 107 18.02 7.93 15.77
C THR A 107 18.04 9.44 15.99
N LEU A 108 16.90 10.12 15.78
CA LEU A 108 16.76 11.55 16.03
C LEU A 108 17.00 11.89 17.51
N LEU A 109 16.35 11.19 18.44
CA LEU A 109 16.51 11.44 19.87
C LEU A 109 17.96 11.22 20.31
N PHE A 110 18.58 10.15 19.84
CA PHE A 110 19.99 9.89 20.12
C PHE A 110 20.93 10.97 19.57
N SER A 111 20.58 11.63 18.47
CA SER A 111 21.38 12.74 17.95
C SER A 111 21.41 13.96 18.88
N LEU A 112 20.38 14.13 19.72
CA LEU A 112 20.37 15.16 20.76
C LEU A 112 21.36 14.82 21.87
N ASP A 113 21.37 13.56 22.32
CA ASP A 113 22.33 13.07 23.32
C ASP A 113 23.78 13.16 22.78
N MET A 114 24.00 12.76 21.53
CA MET A 114 25.27 12.92 20.83
C MET A 114 25.70 14.39 20.72
N GLY A 115 24.73 15.31 20.64
CA GLY A 115 24.98 16.74 20.65
C GLY A 115 25.71 17.24 21.90
N ILE A 116 25.52 16.57 23.05
CA ILE A 116 26.23 16.88 24.30
C ILE A 116 27.71 16.52 24.18
N LEU A 117 28.02 15.33 23.65
CA LEU A 117 29.40 14.89 23.39
C LEU A 117 30.09 15.80 22.37
N ILE A 118 29.43 16.11 21.25
CA ILE A 118 29.98 17.03 20.24
C ILE A 118 30.31 18.39 20.86
N ARG A 119 29.44 18.94 21.71
CA ARG A 119 29.67 20.21 22.39
C ARG A 119 30.87 20.15 23.34
N ALA A 120 31.02 19.06 24.08
CA ALA A 120 32.16 18.86 24.97
C ALA A 120 33.48 18.80 24.18
N LEU A 121 33.52 18.02 23.09
CA LEU A 121 34.66 17.94 22.18
C LEU A 121 35.01 19.29 21.55
N GLN A 122 34.01 20.09 21.15
CA GLN A 122 34.23 21.44 20.63
C GLN A 122 34.83 22.37 21.70
N ARG A 123 34.39 22.28 22.96
CA ARG A 123 34.96 23.11 24.05
C ARG A 123 36.36 22.67 24.44
N GLU A 124 36.64 21.36 24.44
CA GLU A 124 37.98 20.83 24.63
C GLU A 124 38.92 21.27 23.51
N ARG A 125 38.50 21.16 22.24
CA ARG A 125 39.21 21.68 21.07
C ARG A 125 39.62 23.15 21.25
N ASP A 126 38.65 23.99 21.58
CA ASP A 126 38.87 25.44 21.68
C ASP A 126 39.84 25.77 22.83
N ALA A 127 39.76 25.04 23.95
CA ALA A 127 40.67 25.17 25.07
C ALA A 127 42.09 24.68 24.73
N SER A 128 42.23 23.54 24.04
CA SER A 128 43.53 23.00 23.62
C SER A 128 44.22 23.94 22.63
N ALA A 129 43.47 24.48 21.67
CA ALA A 129 44.01 25.40 20.68
C ALA A 129 44.44 26.73 21.33
N LEU A 130 43.67 27.24 22.30
CA LEU A 130 44.05 28.40 23.11
C LEU A 130 45.34 28.13 23.91
N TYR A 131 45.45 26.96 24.55
CA TYR A 131 46.64 26.55 25.27
C TYR A 131 47.89 26.52 24.39
N LEU A 132 47.78 26.04 23.15
CA LEU A 132 48.88 26.02 22.17
C LEU A 132 49.25 27.40 21.62
N SER A 133 48.32 28.36 21.58
CA SER A 133 48.49 29.71 21.02
C SER A 133 49.34 30.68 21.88
N ALA A 134 50.33 30.15 22.62
CA ALA A 134 51.33 30.90 23.40
C ALA A 134 50.95 31.38 24.82
N ILE A 135 49.71 31.17 25.29
CA ILE A 135 49.29 31.45 26.69
C ILE A 135 49.30 30.14 27.52
N ARG A 136 50.42 29.40 27.49
CA ARG A 136 50.48 28.01 28.01
C ARG A 136 50.22 27.90 29.52
N PRO A 137 50.91 28.61 30.42
CA PRO A 137 50.75 28.35 31.85
C PRO A 137 49.38 28.76 32.38
N GLU A 138 48.84 29.88 31.88
CA GLU A 138 47.63 30.51 32.44
C GLU A 138 46.35 29.73 32.08
N THR A 139 46.36 28.99 30.97
CA THR A 139 45.15 28.32 30.44
C THR A 139 45.10 26.81 30.75
N LYS A 140 46.16 26.23 31.33
CA LYS A 140 46.24 24.78 31.61
C LYS A 140 45.12 24.30 32.55
N ASN A 141 44.77 25.06 33.58
CA ASN A 141 43.70 24.69 34.50
C ASN A 141 42.33 24.64 33.81
N PHE A 142 42.07 25.59 32.90
CA PHE A 142 40.84 25.61 32.11
C PHE A 142 40.74 24.41 31.17
N LEU A 143 41.87 24.01 30.56
CA LEU A 143 41.96 22.83 29.71
C LEU A 143 41.68 21.53 30.48
N LEU A 144 42.29 21.35 31.66
CA LEU A 144 42.07 20.16 32.50
C LEU A 144 40.60 19.99 32.91
N GLN A 145 39.89 21.09 33.17
CA GLN A 145 38.46 21.04 33.45
C GLN A 145 37.66 20.53 32.24
N ARG A 146 38.02 20.96 31.02
CA ARG A 146 37.34 20.51 29.79
C ARG A 146 37.55 19.02 29.50
N TYR A 147 38.71 18.47 29.84
CA TYR A 147 38.96 17.02 29.71
C TYR A 147 37.96 16.20 30.51
N GLN A 148 37.69 16.60 31.75
CA GLN A 148 36.73 15.92 32.61
C GLN A 148 35.31 15.98 32.03
N GLU A 149 34.89 17.14 31.51
CA GLU A 149 33.57 17.31 30.89
C GLU A 149 33.38 16.40 29.65
N THR A 150 34.42 16.28 28.82
CA THR A 150 34.38 15.39 27.65
C THR A 150 34.33 13.92 28.05
N ASP A 151 35.09 13.53 29.08
CA ASP A 151 35.08 12.14 29.56
C ASP A 151 33.71 11.77 30.13
N GLU A 152 33.09 12.68 30.89
CA GLU A 152 31.73 12.52 31.40
C GLU A 152 30.71 12.44 30.26
N ALA A 153 30.79 13.34 29.26
CA ALA A 153 29.90 13.31 28.09
C ALA A 153 30.04 12.02 27.27
N THR A 154 31.25 11.45 27.20
CA THR A 154 31.54 10.21 26.48
C THR A 154 30.97 8.98 27.20
N GLN A 155 30.93 9.01 28.53
CA GLN A 155 30.41 7.91 29.37
C GLN A 155 28.89 7.98 29.58
N THR A 156 28.30 9.18 29.56
CA THR A 156 26.86 9.39 29.75
C THR A 156 26.04 9.09 28.50
N LEU A 157 26.68 8.91 27.35
CA LEU A 157 26.01 8.57 26.10
C LEU A 157 25.29 7.21 26.21
N PRO A 158 23.99 7.10 25.87
CA PRO A 158 23.18 5.92 26.18
C PRO A 158 23.59 4.65 25.41
N TYR A 159 24.17 4.81 24.22
CA TYR A 159 24.79 3.74 23.44
C TYR A 159 25.84 4.32 22.50
N TRP A 160 26.71 3.46 21.98
CA TRP A 160 27.74 3.88 21.03
C TRP A 160 27.29 3.64 19.57
N PRO A 161 27.56 4.56 18.63
CA PRO A 161 27.17 4.41 17.23
C PRO A 161 27.93 3.27 16.51
N ASN A 162 27.26 2.12 16.36
CA ASN A 162 27.87 0.89 15.81
C ASN A 162 28.21 0.95 14.30
N THR A 163 27.61 1.85 13.52
CA THR A 163 27.82 2.00 12.07
C THR A 163 28.97 2.94 11.70
N LEU A 164 29.87 3.23 12.66
CA LEU A 164 31.17 3.84 12.37
C LEU A 164 32.13 2.87 11.65
N SER A 165 31.74 1.61 11.44
CA SER A 165 32.51 0.59 10.72
C SER A 165 33.07 1.12 9.38
N GLY A 166 34.40 1.19 9.29
CA GLY A 166 35.14 1.80 8.19
C GLY A 166 35.93 3.06 8.59
N THR A 167 35.77 3.57 9.81
CA THR A 167 36.69 4.52 10.44
C THR A 167 37.79 3.80 11.21
N HIS A 168 38.75 4.55 11.75
CA HIS A 168 39.81 4.02 12.61
C HIS A 168 39.20 3.29 13.82
N SER A 169 39.85 2.21 14.30
CA SER A 169 39.37 1.35 15.41
C SER A 169 39.14 2.10 16.72
N ASP A 170 39.70 3.30 16.83
CA ASP A 170 39.50 4.20 17.95
C ASP A 170 38.03 4.67 18.10
N PHE A 171 37.20 4.51 17.07
CA PHE A 171 35.78 4.90 17.07
C PHE A 171 34.82 3.72 17.24
N ASP A 172 35.31 2.50 17.48
CA ASP A 172 34.43 1.31 17.59
C ASP A 172 33.66 1.25 18.91
N SER A 173 34.19 1.87 19.98
CA SER A 173 33.56 1.91 21.29
C SER A 173 33.90 3.19 22.05
N SER A 174 33.06 3.53 23.04
CA SER A 174 33.32 4.63 23.97
C SER A 174 34.68 4.48 24.67
N GLU A 175 35.08 3.26 25.05
CA GLU A 175 36.37 3.00 25.69
C GLU A 175 37.55 3.24 24.74
N SER A 176 37.44 2.79 23.48
CA SER A 176 38.44 3.05 22.44
C SER A 176 38.61 4.54 22.19
N PHE A 177 37.50 5.28 22.17
CA PHE A 177 37.52 6.72 21.94
C PHE A 177 38.15 7.48 23.11
N ILE A 178 37.87 7.08 24.36
CA ILE A 178 38.56 7.63 25.54
C ILE A 178 40.07 7.34 25.49
N LYS A 179 40.49 6.16 25.03
CA LYS A 179 41.92 5.84 24.84
C LYS A 179 42.56 6.76 23.80
N LEU A 180 41.86 7.04 22.70
CA LEU A 180 42.29 8.01 21.68
C LEU A 180 42.46 9.41 22.29
N LEU A 181 41.46 9.91 23.03
CA LEU A 181 41.52 11.20 23.70
C LEU A 181 42.72 11.27 24.65
N ASN A 182 42.89 10.28 25.53
CA ASN A 182 43.98 10.27 26.50
C ASN A 182 45.37 10.21 25.84
N ARG A 183 45.51 9.45 24.75
CA ARG A 183 46.76 9.44 23.96
C ARG A 183 47.04 10.83 23.39
N HIS A 184 46.05 11.47 22.77
CA HIS A 184 46.20 12.80 22.18
C HIS A 184 46.51 13.88 23.23
N ARG A 185 45.85 13.84 24.39
CA ARG A 185 46.10 14.76 25.51
C ARG A 185 47.55 14.66 26.03
N TYR A 186 48.14 13.47 26.03
CA TYR A 186 49.56 13.25 26.37
C TYR A 186 50.50 13.77 25.27
N GLU A 187 50.13 13.56 24.00
CA GLU A 187 50.86 14.05 22.84
C GLU A 187 50.90 15.60 22.79
N LEU A 188 49.83 16.27 23.24
CA LEU A 188 49.74 17.74 23.30
C LEU A 188 50.84 18.37 24.18
N ASP A 189 51.17 17.74 25.31
CA ASP A 189 52.19 18.23 26.25
C ASP A 189 53.62 17.84 25.79
N THR A 190 53.77 16.83 24.93
CA THR A 190 55.08 16.24 24.56
C THR A 190 55.55 16.61 23.16
N LEU A 191 54.64 16.89 22.22
CA LEU A 191 54.93 17.23 20.83
C LEU A 191 54.77 18.74 20.57
N GLN A 192 55.52 19.29 19.62
CA GLN A 192 55.35 20.68 19.16
C GLN A 192 54.20 20.81 18.16
N VAL A 193 52.98 20.50 18.60
CA VAL A 193 51.77 20.59 17.77
C VAL A 193 51.37 22.06 17.58
N THR A 194 50.95 22.44 16.38
CA THR A 194 50.40 23.78 16.12
C THR A 194 48.93 23.84 16.54
N PHE A 195 48.44 25.01 16.96
CA PHE A 195 47.00 25.15 17.28
C PHE A 195 46.11 24.82 16.07
N ARG A 196 46.61 25.00 14.85
CA ARG A 196 45.91 24.64 13.62
C ARG A 196 45.70 23.13 13.52
N ASP A 197 46.75 22.37 13.73
CA ASP A 197 46.70 20.90 13.69
C ASP A 197 45.75 20.36 14.75
N GLU A 198 45.75 21.01 15.92
CA GLU A 198 44.83 20.69 17.02
C GLU A 198 43.36 20.93 16.64
N LEU A 199 43.06 22.11 16.08
CA LEU A 199 41.71 22.43 15.59
C LEU A 199 41.25 21.41 14.55
N ASN A 200 42.11 21.07 13.58
CA ASN A 200 41.79 20.12 12.52
C ASN A 200 41.58 18.69 13.05
N THR A 201 42.37 18.27 14.04
CA THR A 201 42.31 16.92 14.63
C THR A 201 40.96 16.69 15.32
N TYR A 202 40.56 17.57 16.24
CA TYR A 202 39.25 17.48 16.89
C TYR A 202 38.10 17.63 15.90
N THR A 203 38.26 18.52 14.92
CA THR A 203 37.25 18.72 13.88
C THR A 203 37.02 17.45 13.07
N ALA A 204 38.09 16.71 12.74
CA ALA A 204 37.97 15.43 12.06
C ALA A 204 37.20 14.40 12.92
N TRP A 205 37.42 14.38 14.24
CA TRP A 205 36.68 13.50 15.14
C TRP A 205 35.21 13.87 15.26
N ILE A 206 34.89 15.16 15.39
CA ILE A 206 33.51 15.65 15.43
C ILE A 206 32.77 15.31 14.13
N GLU A 207 33.43 15.46 12.98
CA GLU A 207 32.87 15.09 11.69
C GLU A 207 32.50 13.61 11.58
N VAL A 208 33.20 12.71 12.27
CA VAL A 208 32.85 11.28 12.30
C VAL A 208 31.45 11.09 12.90
N PHE A 209 31.14 11.76 14.01
CA PHE A 209 29.82 11.70 14.64
C PHE A 209 28.73 12.38 13.80
N ILE A 210 29.04 13.51 13.15
CA ILE A 210 28.10 14.19 12.23
C ILE A 210 27.80 13.30 11.01
N LYS A 211 28.83 12.68 10.41
CA LYS A 211 28.69 11.76 9.26
C LYS A 211 27.91 10.51 9.62
N TRP A 212 28.09 9.98 10.82
CA TRP A 212 27.28 8.87 11.33
C TRP A 212 25.80 9.22 11.32
N PHE A 213 25.45 10.37 11.89
CA PHE A 213 24.07 10.82 11.96
C PHE A 213 23.48 11.08 10.56
N TYR A 214 24.26 11.67 9.66
CA TYR A 214 23.89 11.86 8.26
C TYR A 214 23.50 10.53 7.60
N ARG A 215 24.36 9.50 7.74
CA ARG A 215 24.10 8.15 7.20
C ARG A 215 22.84 7.53 7.80
N ALA A 216 22.74 7.55 9.13
CA ALA A 216 21.64 6.93 9.87
C ALA A 216 20.26 7.49 9.49
N ILE A 217 20.18 8.78 9.15
CA ILE A 217 18.94 9.38 8.62
C ILE A 217 18.77 9.10 7.12
N SER A 218 19.84 9.20 6.33
CA SER A 218 19.74 9.03 4.87
C SER A 218 19.24 7.65 4.44
N GLU A 219 19.55 6.61 5.23
CA GLU A 219 19.07 5.25 5.01
C GLU A 219 17.56 5.12 5.28
N ALA A 220 17.03 5.99 6.13
CA ALA A 220 15.68 5.95 6.60
C ALA A 220 14.77 6.85 5.74
N ARG A 221 14.35 6.31 4.60
CA ARG A 221 13.56 6.98 3.53
C ARG A 221 12.15 7.45 3.97
N ALA A 222 12.04 8.42 4.87
CA ALA A 222 10.75 9.02 5.25
C ALA A 222 10.41 10.25 4.42
N GLU A 223 9.58 10.08 3.38
CA GLU A 223 9.20 11.15 2.45
C GLU A 223 8.61 12.40 3.13
N ARG A 224 7.76 12.21 4.16
CA ARG A 224 7.03 13.31 4.82
C ARG A 224 7.91 14.19 5.69
N VAL A 225 9.02 13.63 6.22
CA VAL A 225 9.87 14.29 7.22
C VAL A 225 11.27 14.59 6.68
N TRP A 226 11.61 14.05 5.51
CA TRP A 226 12.91 14.22 4.86
C TRP A 226 13.39 15.67 4.80
N LYS A 227 12.53 16.59 4.36
CA LYS A 227 12.87 18.02 4.25
C LYS A 227 13.25 18.65 5.60
N ALA A 228 12.52 18.28 6.66
CA ALA A 228 12.82 18.75 8.00
C ALA A 228 14.13 18.16 8.54
N PHE A 229 14.43 16.90 8.21
CA PHE A 229 15.71 16.27 8.54
C PHE A 229 16.89 16.90 7.83
N VAL A 230 16.76 17.22 6.54
CA VAL A 230 17.81 17.95 5.81
C VAL A 230 18.05 19.30 6.48
N ALA A 231 17.00 20.05 6.82
CA ALA A 231 17.15 21.30 7.57
C ALA A 231 17.83 21.12 8.94
N TYR A 232 17.49 20.05 9.67
CA TYR A 232 18.14 19.71 10.94
C TYR A 232 19.63 19.37 10.77
N GLN A 233 19.99 18.65 9.71
CA GLN A 233 21.39 18.35 9.37
C GLN A 233 22.16 19.61 9.01
N GLU A 234 21.56 20.51 8.24
CA GLU A 234 22.17 21.81 7.90
C GLU A 234 22.39 22.68 9.14
N LEU A 235 21.48 22.67 10.12
CA LEU A 235 21.70 23.34 11.41
C LEU A 235 22.86 22.72 12.20
N LEU A 236 23.01 21.39 12.17
CA LEU A 236 24.14 20.71 12.81
C LEU A 236 25.48 21.12 12.17
N VAL A 237 25.53 21.18 10.84
CA VAL A 237 26.69 21.64 10.07
C VAL A 237 26.99 23.10 10.38
N ALA A 238 25.98 23.98 10.34
CA ALA A 238 26.14 25.39 10.67
C ALA A 238 26.72 25.57 12.08
N ARG A 239 26.21 24.84 13.07
CA ARG A 239 26.71 24.88 14.46
C ARG A 239 28.17 24.45 14.57
N GLU A 240 28.60 23.43 13.83
CA GLU A 240 30.01 23.02 13.80
C GLU A 240 30.91 24.13 13.23
N TYR A 241 30.51 24.76 12.13
CA TYR A 241 31.27 25.87 11.55
C TYR A 241 31.26 27.14 12.42
N LEU A 242 30.17 27.44 13.14
CA LEU A 242 30.17 28.46 14.20
C LEU A 242 31.13 28.10 15.35
N GLY A 243 31.28 26.81 15.65
CA GLY A 243 32.30 26.29 16.56
C GLY A 243 33.71 26.63 16.09
N ARG A 244 34.01 26.39 14.82
CA ARG A 244 35.31 26.72 14.21
C ARG A 244 35.56 28.23 14.20
N GLU A 245 34.55 29.02 13.85
CA GLU A 245 34.61 30.48 13.91
C GLU A 245 34.91 30.98 15.33
N ARG A 246 34.23 30.43 16.34
CA ARG A 246 34.47 30.74 17.75
C ARG A 246 35.92 30.49 18.13
N ALA A 247 36.45 29.30 17.82
CA ALA A 247 37.82 28.91 18.15
C ALA A 247 38.84 29.85 17.51
N MET A 248 38.66 30.18 16.24
CA MET A 248 39.57 31.08 15.51
C MET A 248 39.53 32.51 16.03
N GLY A 249 38.34 33.04 16.33
CA GLY A 249 38.21 34.36 16.93
C GLY A 249 38.78 34.42 18.35
N LEU A 250 38.66 33.33 19.13
CA LEU A 250 39.27 33.21 20.45
C LEU A 250 40.80 33.35 20.35
N ILE A 251 41.43 32.62 19.44
CA ILE A 251 42.88 32.71 19.19
C ILE A 251 43.26 34.10 18.67
N PHE A 252 42.47 34.68 17.77
CA PHE A 252 42.71 36.01 17.24
C PHE A 252 42.77 37.07 18.34
N PHE A 253 41.77 37.12 19.22
CA PHE A 253 41.74 38.12 20.29
C PHE A 253 42.79 37.83 21.37
N ALA A 254 43.11 36.56 21.62
CA ALA A 254 44.19 36.17 22.54
C ALA A 254 45.58 36.60 22.03
N LEU A 255 45.85 36.46 20.74
CA LEU A 255 47.11 36.85 20.10
C LEU A 255 47.15 38.32 19.66
N GLY A 256 45.99 38.94 19.45
CA GLY A 256 45.79 40.27 18.88
C GLY A 256 45.78 40.31 17.34
N LYS A 257 46.23 39.23 16.68
CA LYS A 257 46.27 39.09 15.23
C LYS A 257 46.26 37.63 14.80
N PHE A 258 45.93 37.36 13.53
CA PHE A 258 46.21 36.05 12.93
C PHE A 258 47.69 35.94 12.56
N PRO A 259 48.40 34.89 13.03
CA PRO A 259 49.77 34.58 12.60
C PRO A 259 49.97 34.52 11.08
N THR A 260 49.03 33.93 10.33
CA THR A 260 49.13 33.73 8.89
C THR A 260 47.85 34.11 8.14
N ARG A 261 47.97 34.35 6.81
CA ARG A 261 46.82 34.58 5.93
C ARG A 261 45.88 33.37 5.88
N GLU A 262 46.41 32.17 5.99
CA GLU A 262 45.63 30.93 5.96
C GLU A 262 44.69 30.82 7.16
N GLU A 263 45.10 31.32 8.33
CA GLU A 263 44.24 31.41 9.52
C GLU A 263 43.09 32.38 9.34
N TYR A 264 43.36 33.56 8.78
CA TYR A 264 42.29 34.48 8.43
C TYR A 264 41.31 33.88 7.42
N LEU A 265 41.81 33.23 6.36
CA LEU A 265 40.95 32.60 5.36
C LEU A 265 40.09 31.48 5.96
N TYR A 266 40.64 30.66 6.85
CA TYR A 266 39.89 29.61 7.53
C TYR A 266 38.78 30.16 8.45
N PHE A 267 39.02 31.31 9.09
CA PHE A 267 37.99 32.02 9.85
C PHE A 267 36.85 32.49 8.93
N VAL A 268 37.18 33.11 7.80
CA VAL A 268 36.19 33.60 6.83
C VAL A 268 35.39 32.45 6.20
N GLU A 269 36.06 31.37 5.82
CA GLU A 269 35.43 30.16 5.29
C GLU A 269 34.44 29.55 6.30
N SER A 270 34.82 29.51 7.58
CA SER A 270 33.95 29.01 8.63
C SER A 270 32.68 29.85 8.77
N GLN A 271 32.81 31.18 8.71
CA GLN A 271 31.69 32.10 8.74
C GLN A 271 30.76 31.94 7.52
N ASP A 272 31.34 31.89 6.32
CA ASP A 272 30.58 31.80 5.07
C ASP A 272 29.79 30.49 4.97
N THR A 273 30.45 29.38 5.34
CA THR A 273 29.82 28.06 5.36
C THR A 273 28.69 27.99 6.39
N ALA A 274 28.91 28.52 7.60
CA ALA A 274 27.86 28.58 8.62
C ALA A 274 26.64 29.38 8.13
N ASN A 275 26.85 30.57 7.55
CA ASN A 275 25.77 31.40 7.03
C ASN A 275 25.00 30.71 5.89
N THR A 276 25.71 30.05 4.98
CA THR A 276 25.11 29.31 3.87
C THR A 276 24.27 28.14 4.38
N SER A 277 24.78 27.36 5.33
CA SER A 277 24.02 26.27 5.95
C SER A 277 22.79 26.78 6.71
N PHE A 278 22.86 27.92 7.42
CA PHE A 278 21.67 28.53 8.03
C PHE A 278 20.62 28.93 7.01
N ALA A 279 21.02 29.64 5.95
CA ALA A 279 20.10 30.06 4.89
C ALA A 279 19.45 28.85 4.22
N THR A 280 20.23 27.80 4.00
CA THR A 280 19.81 26.55 3.40
C THR A 280 18.81 25.80 4.30
N ALA A 281 19.08 25.66 5.60
CA ALA A 281 18.17 25.07 6.58
C ALA A 281 16.79 25.76 6.59
N ARG A 282 16.79 27.10 6.56
CA ARG A 282 15.57 27.93 6.54
C ARG A 282 14.74 27.77 5.26
N GLN A 283 15.38 27.44 4.14
CA GLN A 283 14.71 27.28 2.85
C GLN A 283 14.15 25.86 2.65
N TYR A 284 14.80 24.83 3.20
CA TYR A 284 14.43 23.43 2.95
C TYR A 284 13.08 23.01 3.54
N SER A 285 12.68 23.56 4.70
CA SER A 285 11.46 23.15 5.41
C SER A 285 10.74 24.36 6.00
N GLU A 286 9.42 24.41 5.84
CA GLU A 286 8.56 25.42 6.48
C GLU A 286 8.69 25.35 8.00
N ILE A 287 8.73 24.15 8.57
CA ILE A 287 8.89 23.92 10.00
C ILE A 287 10.22 24.49 10.51
N ALA A 288 11.29 24.37 9.72
CA ALA A 288 12.60 24.91 10.09
C ALA A 288 12.63 26.45 10.00
N ARG A 289 11.87 27.03 9.06
CA ARG A 289 11.71 28.48 8.95
C ARG A 289 11.02 29.06 10.17
N ASP A 290 9.90 28.47 10.58
CA ASP A 290 9.16 28.91 11.76
C ASP A 290 10.06 28.84 13.01
N VAL A 291 10.77 27.73 13.20
CA VAL A 291 11.70 27.57 14.33
C VAL A 291 12.83 28.61 14.29
N TYR A 292 13.37 28.91 13.10
CA TYR A 292 14.41 29.93 12.94
C TYR A 292 13.88 31.32 13.31
N ASP A 293 12.71 31.68 12.80
CA ASP A 293 12.09 32.97 13.04
C ASP A 293 11.74 33.11 14.55
N ASP A 294 11.24 32.06 15.20
CA ASP A 294 10.88 32.02 16.63
C ASP A 294 12.09 32.09 17.59
N THR A 295 13.28 31.62 17.20
CA THR A 295 14.42 31.45 18.13
C THR A 295 15.57 32.40 17.83
N ILE A 296 15.96 32.51 16.55
CA ILE A 296 17.15 33.25 16.14
C ILE A 296 16.81 34.72 15.86
N SER A 297 15.63 35.00 15.29
CA SER A 297 15.23 36.39 15.00
C SER A 297 14.85 37.18 16.25
N ASP A 298 14.46 36.50 17.32
CA ASP A 298 14.09 37.10 18.61
C ASP A 298 15.27 37.68 19.40
N ASN A 299 16.51 37.42 18.97
CA ASN A 299 17.73 37.85 19.66
C ASN A 299 18.61 38.78 18.80
N PRO A 300 18.12 39.95 18.33
CA PRO A 300 18.89 40.84 17.46
C PRO A 300 20.14 41.43 18.13
N GLY A 301 20.14 41.54 19.46
CA GLY A 301 21.24 42.08 20.25
C GLY A 301 22.53 41.29 20.06
N ILE A 302 22.50 39.96 20.24
CA ILE A 302 23.71 39.13 20.12
C ILE A 302 24.28 39.15 18.70
N MET A 303 23.41 39.14 17.69
CA MET A 303 23.82 39.20 16.29
C MET A 303 24.58 40.50 15.99
N SER A 304 24.14 41.62 16.55
CA SER A 304 24.83 42.91 16.39
C SER A 304 26.22 42.92 17.06
N VAL A 305 26.34 42.33 18.25
CA VAL A 305 27.62 42.21 18.99
C VAL A 305 28.61 41.36 18.20
N ILE A 306 28.18 40.18 17.74
CA ILE A 306 29.01 39.28 16.94
C ILE A 306 29.40 39.94 15.63
N HIS A 307 28.48 40.61 14.95
CA HIS A 307 28.78 41.36 13.73
C HIS A 307 29.84 42.44 13.96
N GLY A 308 29.73 43.22 15.03
CA GLY A 308 30.74 44.21 15.41
C GLY A 308 32.13 43.58 15.61
N LYS A 309 32.20 42.47 16.35
CA LYS A 309 33.46 41.74 16.56
C LYS A 309 34.03 41.13 15.27
N ARG A 310 33.18 40.65 14.36
CA ARG A 310 33.61 40.19 13.02
C ARG A 310 34.20 41.32 12.17
N LEU A 311 33.61 42.52 12.24
CA LEU A 311 34.15 43.70 11.57
C LEU A 311 35.50 44.12 12.15
N GLU A 312 35.64 44.05 13.47
CA GLU A 312 36.90 44.32 14.17
C GLU A 312 38.03 43.39 13.71
N ILE A 313 37.77 42.08 13.61
CA ILE A 313 38.71 41.09 13.06
C ILE A 313 39.11 41.46 11.63
N ARG A 314 38.15 41.87 10.79
CA ARG A 314 38.40 42.25 9.40
C ARG A 314 39.24 43.53 9.28
N ALA A 315 38.92 44.57 10.05
CA ALA A 315 39.62 45.85 10.02
C ALA A 315 41.08 45.74 10.49
N ARG A 316 41.31 44.99 11.59
CA ARG A 316 42.66 44.71 12.10
C ARG A 316 43.47 43.86 11.10
N TYR A 317 42.84 42.94 10.37
CA TYR A 317 43.52 42.18 9.32
C TYR A 317 43.92 43.03 8.10
N THR A 318 43.08 43.99 7.69
CA THR A 318 43.39 44.89 6.55
C THR A 318 44.44 45.96 6.88
N GLY A 319 44.96 45.99 8.10
CA GLY A 319 46.04 46.89 8.52
C GLY A 319 45.58 48.31 8.87
N GLU A 320 44.28 48.50 9.10
CA GLU A 320 43.75 49.80 9.54
C GLU A 320 44.10 50.10 11.01
N ASP A 321 44.49 49.10 11.79
CA ASP A 321 44.78 49.23 13.23
C ASP A 321 45.96 48.33 13.64
N ASN A 322 47.19 48.86 13.59
CA ASN A 322 48.43 48.08 13.73
C ASN A 322 48.96 47.94 15.18
N ASN A 323 48.33 48.60 16.16
CA ASN A 323 48.86 48.72 17.53
C ASN A 323 48.11 47.89 18.59
N THR A 324 47.22 46.99 18.19
CA THR A 324 46.45 46.20 19.15
C THR A 324 47.23 44.99 19.63
N THR A 325 47.53 44.95 20.94
CA THR A 325 48.04 43.78 21.64
C THR A 325 46.91 42.79 21.91
N GLY A 326 47.20 41.49 21.89
CA GLY A 326 46.24 40.46 22.31
C GLY A 326 45.78 40.65 23.76
N SER A 327 44.52 40.30 24.02
CA SER A 327 43.88 40.44 25.32
C SER A 327 43.04 39.19 25.62
N LEU A 328 43.37 38.50 26.71
CA LEU A 328 42.60 37.35 27.16
C LEU A 328 41.15 37.74 27.50
N ALA A 329 40.92 38.96 28.00
CA ALA A 329 39.59 39.45 28.31
C ALA A 329 38.73 39.67 27.05
N GLU A 330 39.33 40.13 25.94
CA GLU A 330 38.62 40.24 24.65
C GLU A 330 38.32 38.84 24.08
N ALA A 331 39.27 37.91 24.24
CA ALA A 331 39.12 36.53 23.80
C ALA A 331 38.00 35.81 24.54
N THR A 332 37.92 35.95 25.88
CA THR A 332 36.82 35.39 26.68
C THR A 332 35.49 36.04 26.33
N PHE A 333 35.46 37.36 26.14
CA PHE A 333 34.24 38.05 25.72
C PHE A 333 33.71 37.53 24.37
N TRP A 334 34.58 37.34 23.39
CA TRP A 334 34.21 36.72 22.11
C TRP A 334 33.71 35.29 22.30
N PHE A 335 34.44 34.48 23.08
CA PHE A 335 34.10 33.10 23.34
C PHE A 335 32.73 32.93 24.01
N GLU A 336 32.44 33.73 25.03
CA GLU A 336 31.16 33.71 25.75
C GLU A 336 30.00 34.11 24.84
N ASN A 337 30.14 35.20 24.08
CA ASN A 337 29.10 35.64 23.14
C ASN A 337 28.86 34.63 22.00
N MET A 338 29.91 34.04 21.44
CA MET A 338 29.75 32.99 20.44
C MET A 338 29.18 31.69 21.03
N THR A 339 29.49 31.38 22.28
CA THR A 339 28.89 30.23 22.98
C THR A 339 27.40 30.46 23.17
N PHE A 340 27.00 31.66 23.62
CA PHE A 340 25.60 32.03 23.72
C PHE A 340 24.87 31.96 22.37
N PHE A 341 25.51 32.41 21.28
CA PHE A 341 24.93 32.27 19.95
C PHE A 341 24.80 30.81 19.48
N GLN A 342 25.78 29.95 19.77
CA GLN A 342 25.66 28.52 19.51
C GLN A 342 24.56 27.86 20.36
N ASP A 343 24.32 28.33 21.58
CA ASP A 343 23.22 27.83 22.42
C ASP A 343 21.86 28.19 21.81
N ILE A 344 21.67 29.41 21.29
CA ILE A 344 20.46 29.79 20.54
C ILE A 344 20.25 28.86 19.34
N VAL A 345 21.31 28.57 18.58
CA VAL A 345 21.26 27.67 17.43
C VAL A 345 20.94 26.24 17.85
N ASN A 346 21.47 25.80 18.99
CA ASN A 346 21.14 24.50 19.56
C ASN A 346 19.68 24.42 20.01
N ASP A 347 19.12 25.49 20.55
CA ASP A 347 17.72 25.56 20.97
C ASP A 347 16.80 25.52 19.74
N ALA A 348 17.18 26.20 18.66
CA ALA A 348 16.53 26.06 17.35
C ALA A 348 16.59 24.60 16.87
N GLN A 349 17.77 23.98 16.89
CA GLN A 349 17.95 22.58 16.50
C GLN A 349 17.08 21.62 17.34
N THR A 350 17.05 21.81 18.65
CA THR A 350 16.26 20.99 19.58
C THR A 350 14.77 21.17 19.35
N SER A 351 14.32 22.41 19.14
CA SER A 351 12.93 22.72 18.80
C SER A 351 12.51 22.07 17.48
N LEU A 352 13.38 22.08 16.48
CA LEU A 352 13.14 21.39 15.21
C LEU A 352 13.06 19.86 15.41
N ALA A 353 13.96 19.26 16.21
CA ALA A 353 13.88 17.84 16.54
C ALA A 353 12.56 17.47 17.23
N LEU A 354 12.07 18.29 18.16
CA LEU A 354 10.80 18.02 18.84
C LEU A 354 9.60 18.11 17.89
N ARG A 355 9.60 19.05 16.93
CA ARG A 355 8.57 19.12 15.88
C ARG A 355 8.65 17.95 14.91
N ILE A 356 9.85 17.46 14.60
CA ILE A 356 10.06 16.24 13.80
C ILE A 356 9.54 15.01 14.56
N ASP A 357 9.84 14.90 15.86
CA ASP A 357 9.36 13.81 16.73
C ASP A 357 7.84 13.76 16.81
N SER A 358 7.16 14.92 16.89
CA SER A 358 5.69 14.97 16.91
C SER A 358 5.08 14.49 15.59
N LEU A 359 5.64 14.87 14.44
CA LEU A 359 5.21 14.37 13.13
C LEU A 359 5.40 12.86 12.98
N LEU A 360 6.53 12.34 13.47
CA LEU A 360 6.80 10.89 13.45
C LEU A 360 5.84 10.13 14.37
N LYS A 361 5.47 10.70 15.52
CA LYS A 361 4.45 10.11 16.42
C LYS A 361 3.08 10.09 15.76
N GLU A 362 2.66 11.17 15.11
CA GLU A 362 1.39 11.23 14.38
C GLU A 362 1.34 10.23 13.22
N GLN A 363 2.46 10.07 12.51
CA GLN A 363 2.58 9.04 11.47
C GLN A 363 2.52 7.63 12.06
N GLN A 364 3.22 7.36 13.18
CA GLN A 364 3.16 6.07 13.87
C GLN A 364 1.75 5.70 14.33
N THR A 365 0.98 6.64 14.88
CA THR A 365 -0.40 6.37 15.31
C THR A 365 -1.30 6.08 14.12
N THR A 366 -1.13 6.80 13.01
CA THR A 366 -1.86 6.55 11.76
C THR A 366 -1.52 5.19 11.15
N ASP A 367 -0.24 4.80 11.14
CA ASP A 367 0.18 3.50 10.64
C ASP A 367 -0.35 2.37 11.54
N LEU A 368 -0.36 2.57 12.86
CA LEU A 368 -0.91 1.60 13.82
C LEU A 368 -2.43 1.44 13.67
N THR A 369 -3.19 2.52 13.49
CA THR A 369 -4.64 2.43 13.22
C THR A 369 -4.91 1.72 11.90
N ASN A 370 -4.13 2.02 10.84
CA ASN A 370 -4.23 1.31 9.56
C ASN A 370 -3.94 -0.19 9.71
N ILE A 371 -2.89 -0.58 10.44
CA ILE A 371 -2.57 -1.98 10.74
C ILE A 371 -3.75 -2.66 11.46
N ILE A 372 -4.33 -2.02 12.49
CA ILE A 372 -5.47 -2.56 13.24
C ILE A 372 -6.67 -2.76 12.30
N VAL A 373 -7.01 -1.77 11.48
CA VAL A 373 -8.14 -1.84 10.53
C VAL A 373 -7.91 -2.97 9.52
N ILE A 374 -6.70 -3.13 8.98
CA ILE A 374 -6.37 -4.20 8.04
C ILE A 374 -6.49 -5.57 8.72
N CYS A 375 -6.02 -5.74 9.95
CA CYS A 375 -6.18 -6.99 10.71
C CYS A 375 -7.66 -7.33 10.95
N VAL A 376 -8.51 -6.34 11.27
CA VAL A 376 -9.95 -6.53 11.42
C VAL A 376 -10.60 -6.94 10.09
N ILE A 377 -10.25 -6.28 8.98
CA ILE A 377 -10.76 -6.66 7.64
C ILE A 377 -10.31 -8.08 7.28
N PHE A 378 -9.04 -8.41 7.51
CA PHE A 378 -8.49 -9.73 7.20
C PHE A 378 -9.16 -10.84 8.01
N SER A 379 -9.38 -10.63 9.31
CA SER A 379 -10.13 -11.58 10.15
C SER A 379 -11.59 -11.72 9.70
N ALA A 380 -12.25 -10.63 9.30
CA ALA A 380 -13.61 -10.69 8.74
C ALA A 380 -13.65 -11.48 7.43
N VAL A 381 -12.70 -11.28 6.51
CA VAL A 381 -12.59 -12.04 5.25
C VAL A 381 -12.35 -13.53 5.53
N LEU A 382 -11.50 -13.87 6.50
CA LEU A 382 -11.25 -15.25 6.91
C LEU A 382 -12.49 -15.95 7.48
N ILE A 383 -13.38 -15.23 8.16
CA ILE A 383 -14.63 -15.77 8.71
C ILE A 383 -15.73 -15.83 7.64
N LEU A 384 -15.87 -14.78 6.82
CA LEU A 384 -16.92 -14.69 5.80
C LEU A 384 -16.68 -15.66 4.64
N CYS A 385 -15.43 -15.91 4.25
CA CYS A 385 -15.09 -16.82 3.16
C CYS A 385 -15.67 -18.24 3.35
N PRO A 386 -15.43 -18.96 4.47
CA PRO A 386 -16.01 -20.29 4.68
C PRO A 386 -17.54 -20.25 4.79
N VAL A 387 -18.12 -19.18 5.35
CA VAL A 387 -19.58 -19.02 5.42
C VAL A 387 -20.18 -18.88 4.02
N ILE A 388 -19.61 -18.04 3.16
CA ILE A 388 -20.05 -17.84 1.77
C ILE A 388 -19.87 -19.15 0.98
N VAL A 389 -18.72 -19.82 1.12
CA VAL A 389 -18.46 -21.10 0.47
C VAL A 389 -19.49 -22.16 0.91
N TYR A 390 -19.78 -22.25 2.20
CA TYR A 390 -20.79 -23.17 2.73
C TYR A 390 -22.20 -22.85 2.22
N ALA A 391 -22.60 -21.57 2.24
CA ALA A 391 -23.90 -21.13 1.76
C ALA A 391 -24.09 -21.44 0.26
N VAL A 392 -23.09 -21.14 -0.56
CA VAL A 392 -23.11 -21.43 -2.01
C VAL A 392 -23.12 -22.93 -2.27
N TYR A 393 -22.34 -23.71 -1.51
CA TYR A 393 -22.38 -25.16 -1.59
C TYR A 393 -23.79 -25.70 -1.29
N SER A 394 -24.41 -25.23 -0.20
CA SER A 394 -25.76 -25.64 0.19
C SER A 394 -26.80 -25.29 -0.88
N LEU A 395 -26.80 -24.04 -1.37
CA LEU A 395 -27.72 -23.59 -2.42
C LEU A 395 -27.54 -24.40 -3.72
N THR A 396 -26.30 -24.68 -4.10
CA THR A 396 -26.04 -25.41 -5.35
C THR A 396 -26.51 -26.86 -5.26
N VAL A 397 -26.31 -27.51 -4.12
CA VAL A 397 -26.83 -28.87 -3.87
C VAL A 397 -28.36 -28.90 -3.96
N GLU A 398 -29.04 -27.89 -3.42
CA GLU A 398 -30.50 -27.80 -3.45
C GLU A 398 -31.05 -27.58 -4.87
N ILE A 399 -30.45 -26.65 -5.63
CA ILE A 399 -30.78 -26.43 -7.04
C ILE A 399 -30.57 -27.71 -7.86
N GLN A 400 -29.48 -28.44 -7.63
CA GLN A 400 -29.21 -29.70 -8.31
C GLN A 400 -30.27 -30.76 -7.99
N ARG A 401 -30.65 -30.93 -6.71
CA ARG A 401 -31.74 -31.87 -6.33
C ARG A 401 -33.06 -31.50 -7.00
N CYS A 402 -33.42 -30.22 -7.00
CA CYS A 402 -34.62 -29.74 -7.66
C CYS A 402 -34.60 -30.06 -9.16
N SER A 403 -33.46 -29.82 -9.83
CA SER A 403 -33.30 -30.09 -11.26
C SER A 403 -33.46 -31.58 -11.60
N ILE A 404 -32.92 -32.49 -10.78
CA ILE A 404 -33.07 -33.94 -10.96
C ILE A 404 -34.53 -34.34 -10.78
N HIS A 405 -35.18 -33.86 -9.71
CA HIS A 405 -36.59 -34.18 -9.46
C HIS A 405 -37.51 -33.68 -10.59
N ILE A 406 -37.25 -32.47 -11.12
CA ILE A 406 -37.97 -31.94 -12.28
C ILE A 406 -37.71 -32.80 -13.53
N ALA A 407 -36.46 -33.20 -13.77
CA ALA A 407 -36.10 -34.06 -14.91
C ALA A 407 -36.81 -35.43 -14.83
N ASP A 408 -36.84 -36.06 -13.65
CA ASP A 408 -37.52 -37.34 -13.43
C ASP A 408 -39.03 -37.23 -13.63
N ARG A 409 -39.66 -36.19 -13.09
CA ARG A 409 -41.10 -35.91 -13.28
C ARG A 409 -41.42 -35.65 -14.75
N THR A 410 -40.57 -34.90 -15.44
CA THR A 410 -40.72 -34.63 -16.88
C THR A 410 -40.59 -35.91 -17.69
N LYS A 411 -39.62 -36.78 -17.34
CA LYS A 411 -39.45 -38.09 -17.98
C LYS A 411 -40.65 -39.00 -17.75
N ALA A 412 -41.17 -39.07 -16.52
CA ALA A 412 -42.37 -39.83 -16.20
C ALA A 412 -43.59 -39.34 -17.00
N LEU A 413 -43.82 -38.02 -17.01
CA LEU A 413 -44.89 -37.39 -17.79
C LEU A 413 -44.75 -37.67 -19.30
N SER A 414 -43.51 -37.63 -19.83
CA SER A 414 -43.25 -37.94 -21.24
C SER A 414 -43.59 -39.40 -21.59
N LYS A 415 -43.30 -40.34 -20.67
CA LYS A 415 -43.60 -41.77 -20.84
C LYS A 415 -45.09 -42.03 -20.79
N GLU A 416 -45.80 -41.42 -19.85
CA GLU A 416 -47.26 -41.49 -19.76
C GLU A 416 -47.92 -40.88 -20.99
N LYS A 417 -47.49 -39.69 -21.41
CA LYS A 417 -47.96 -39.05 -22.65
C LYS A 417 -47.77 -39.95 -23.87
N LYS A 418 -46.58 -40.57 -24.02
CA LYS A 418 -46.31 -41.50 -25.11
C LYS A 418 -47.22 -42.73 -25.06
N ARG A 419 -47.50 -43.27 -23.87
CA ARG A 419 -48.42 -44.40 -23.71
C ARG A 419 -49.84 -44.03 -24.11
N THR A 420 -50.32 -42.86 -23.68
CA THR A 420 -51.64 -42.34 -24.07
C THR A 420 -51.71 -42.10 -25.58
N ASP A 421 -50.66 -41.53 -26.17
CA ASP A 421 -50.59 -41.32 -27.62
C ASP A 421 -50.64 -42.66 -28.39
N THR A 422 -49.87 -43.67 -27.98
CA THR A 422 -49.89 -45.00 -28.61
C THR A 422 -51.26 -45.65 -28.52
N LEU A 423 -51.92 -45.59 -27.37
CA LEU A 423 -53.27 -46.13 -27.19
C LEU A 423 -54.28 -45.41 -28.09
N LEU A 424 -54.18 -44.09 -28.22
CA LEU A 424 -55.04 -43.32 -29.11
C LEU A 424 -54.88 -43.75 -30.57
N TYR A 425 -53.64 -43.97 -31.03
CA TYR A 425 -53.37 -44.47 -32.38
C TYR A 425 -53.79 -45.93 -32.61
N GLN A 426 -53.99 -46.72 -31.55
CA GLN A 426 -54.53 -48.09 -31.66
C GLN A 426 -56.07 -48.10 -31.75
N MET A 427 -56.73 -47.07 -31.21
CA MET A 427 -58.20 -46.96 -31.22
C MET A 427 -58.74 -46.22 -32.44
N LEU A 428 -57.96 -45.29 -33.02
CA LEU A 428 -58.40 -44.41 -34.08
C LEU A 428 -57.34 -44.32 -35.20
N PRO A 429 -57.75 -44.14 -36.47
CA PRO A 429 -56.83 -43.85 -37.56
C PRO A 429 -55.95 -42.64 -37.25
N LYS A 430 -54.69 -42.69 -37.68
CA LYS A 430 -53.65 -41.70 -37.34
C LYS A 430 -54.07 -40.26 -37.61
N GLN A 431 -54.73 -40.00 -38.74
CA GLN A 431 -55.19 -38.66 -39.14
C GLN A 431 -56.21 -38.08 -38.15
N VAL A 432 -57.18 -38.89 -37.70
CA VAL A 432 -58.20 -38.50 -36.73
C VAL A 432 -57.57 -38.30 -35.34
N ALA A 433 -56.67 -39.20 -34.93
CA ALA A 433 -55.96 -39.09 -33.65
C ALA A 433 -55.10 -37.80 -33.56
N ASP A 434 -54.43 -37.41 -34.65
CA ASP A 434 -53.61 -36.19 -34.69
C ASP A 434 -54.45 -34.91 -34.63
N GLN A 435 -55.65 -34.90 -35.24
CA GLN A 435 -56.60 -33.79 -35.14
C GLN A 435 -57.15 -33.65 -33.71
N LEU A 436 -57.54 -34.76 -33.08
CA LEU A 436 -58.00 -34.79 -31.69
C LEU A 436 -56.93 -34.32 -30.70
N LYS A 437 -55.67 -34.74 -30.88
CA LYS A 437 -54.54 -34.28 -30.04
C LYS A 437 -54.29 -32.77 -30.14
N GLN A 438 -54.68 -32.15 -31.25
CA GLN A 438 -54.55 -30.70 -31.48
C GLN A 438 -55.80 -29.93 -31.05
N ASN A 439 -56.78 -30.58 -30.39
CA ASN A 439 -58.10 -30.01 -30.06
C ASN A 439 -58.82 -29.41 -31.29
N LYS A 440 -58.63 -30.00 -32.47
CA LYS A 440 -59.36 -29.62 -33.69
C LYS A 440 -60.66 -30.41 -33.76
N GLU A 441 -61.71 -29.76 -34.25
CA GLU A 441 -62.99 -30.41 -34.53
C GLU A 441 -62.81 -31.44 -35.66
N VAL A 442 -63.21 -32.69 -35.41
CA VAL A 442 -63.11 -33.79 -36.38
C VAL A 442 -64.37 -33.80 -37.23
N ASN A 443 -64.24 -33.33 -38.47
CA ASN A 443 -65.35 -33.33 -39.43
C ASN A 443 -65.56 -34.73 -40.01
N THR A 444 -66.79 -35.04 -40.43
CA THR A 444 -67.11 -36.29 -41.12
C THR A 444 -66.33 -36.37 -42.44
N GLU A 445 -65.53 -37.42 -42.61
CA GLU A 445 -64.78 -37.68 -43.83
C GLU A 445 -65.52 -38.69 -44.71
N GLU A 446 -65.59 -38.42 -46.01
CA GLU A 446 -66.12 -39.33 -47.03
C GLU A 446 -64.96 -40.06 -47.72
N PHE A 447 -64.97 -41.40 -47.65
CA PHE A 447 -63.97 -42.23 -48.33
C PHE A 447 -64.51 -42.68 -49.68
N MET A 448 -63.91 -42.23 -50.78
CA MET A 448 -64.35 -42.58 -52.15
C MET A 448 -64.31 -44.09 -52.43
N ASN A 449 -63.37 -44.80 -51.81
CA ASN A 449 -63.24 -46.25 -51.90
C ASN A 449 -62.98 -46.82 -50.50
N ALA A 450 -63.95 -47.57 -49.97
CA ALA A 450 -63.80 -48.34 -48.74
C ALA A 450 -64.26 -49.78 -49.00
N THR A 451 -63.47 -50.76 -48.56
CA THR A 451 -63.88 -52.17 -48.59
C THR A 451 -64.34 -52.55 -47.19
N ILE A 452 -65.64 -52.81 -47.03
CA ILE A 452 -66.21 -53.24 -45.76
C ILE A 452 -66.23 -54.77 -45.73
N MET A 453 -65.65 -55.35 -44.69
CA MET A 453 -65.69 -56.79 -44.47
C MET A 453 -66.59 -57.10 -43.28
N PHE A 454 -67.71 -57.77 -43.54
CA PHE A 454 -68.56 -58.34 -42.50
C PHE A 454 -68.15 -59.80 -42.29
N SER A 455 -67.90 -60.18 -41.03
CA SER A 455 -67.60 -61.56 -40.65
C SER A 455 -68.51 -61.94 -39.48
N ASP A 456 -69.12 -63.11 -39.58
CA ASP A 456 -69.96 -63.68 -38.53
C ASP A 456 -69.50 -65.11 -38.20
N ILE A 457 -69.72 -65.54 -36.97
CA ILE A 457 -69.38 -66.90 -36.51
C ILE A 457 -70.61 -67.78 -36.73
N VAL A 458 -70.58 -68.61 -37.78
CA VAL A 458 -71.67 -69.53 -38.10
C VAL A 458 -71.91 -70.50 -36.93
N GLY A 459 -73.15 -70.57 -36.45
CA GLY A 459 -73.54 -71.47 -35.38
C GLY A 459 -73.12 -71.00 -33.97
N PHE A 460 -72.76 -69.73 -33.79
CA PHE A 460 -72.38 -69.17 -32.49
C PHE A 460 -73.37 -69.52 -31.37
N THR A 461 -74.68 -69.46 -31.63
CA THR A 461 -75.73 -69.82 -30.66
C THR A 461 -75.58 -71.26 -30.17
N GLN A 462 -75.31 -72.21 -31.06
CA GLN A 462 -75.15 -73.63 -30.73
C GLN A 462 -73.83 -73.92 -30.01
N ILE A 463 -72.76 -73.22 -30.39
CA ILE A 463 -71.45 -73.30 -29.72
C ILE A 463 -71.56 -72.75 -28.30
N SER A 464 -72.24 -71.61 -28.14
CA SER A 464 -72.42 -70.94 -26.84
C SER A 464 -73.35 -71.73 -25.90
N SER A 465 -74.38 -72.40 -26.41
CA SER A 465 -75.30 -73.21 -25.60
C SER A 465 -74.68 -74.52 -25.09
N ARG A 466 -73.61 -75.01 -25.73
CA ARG A 466 -72.91 -76.27 -25.37
C ARG A 466 -71.62 -76.06 -24.59
N SER A 467 -71.19 -74.81 -24.43
CA SER A 467 -69.91 -74.45 -23.82
C SER A 467 -70.14 -73.67 -22.53
N SER A 468 -69.17 -73.72 -21.60
CA SER A 468 -69.23 -72.83 -20.44
C SER A 468 -68.98 -71.36 -20.85
N PRO A 469 -69.54 -70.38 -20.15
CA PRO A 469 -69.33 -68.96 -20.45
C PRO A 469 -67.85 -68.55 -20.52
N LEU A 470 -66.99 -69.17 -19.70
CA LEU A 470 -65.54 -68.93 -19.72
C LEU A 470 -64.90 -69.44 -21.02
N GLN A 471 -65.34 -70.60 -21.51
CA GLN A 471 -64.83 -71.23 -22.71
C GLN A 471 -65.26 -70.47 -23.98
N VAL A 472 -66.49 -69.95 -24.00
CA VAL A 472 -66.97 -69.07 -25.09
C VAL A 472 -66.17 -67.77 -25.14
N ARG A 473 -65.95 -67.13 -23.99
CA ARG A 473 -65.15 -65.91 -23.90
C ARG A 473 -63.72 -66.14 -24.41
N LEU A 474 -63.09 -67.25 -24.01
CA LEU A 474 -61.74 -67.59 -24.43
C LEU A 474 -61.66 -67.85 -25.93
N TYR A 475 -62.63 -68.59 -26.49
CA TYR A 475 -62.70 -68.89 -27.92
C TYR A 475 -62.83 -67.61 -28.76
N VAL A 476 -63.74 -66.71 -28.40
CA VAL A 476 -63.90 -65.42 -29.09
C VAL A 476 -62.64 -64.55 -28.94
N MET A 477 -62.04 -64.52 -27.75
CA MET A 477 -60.82 -63.74 -27.52
C MET A 477 -59.64 -64.25 -28.38
N VAL A 478 -59.44 -65.56 -28.50
CA VAL A 478 -58.38 -66.15 -29.33
C VAL A 478 -58.60 -65.88 -30.82
N LEU A 479 -59.84 -65.99 -31.30
CA LEU A 479 -60.18 -65.66 -32.69
C LEU A 479 -59.88 -64.18 -33.00
N CYS A 480 -60.33 -63.26 -32.14
CA CYS A 480 -60.07 -61.83 -32.32
C CYS A 480 -58.57 -61.47 -32.23
N LEU A 481 -57.80 -62.13 -31.35
CA LEU A 481 -56.35 -61.91 -31.24
C LEU A 481 -55.60 -62.41 -32.47
N ASN A 482 -55.91 -63.61 -32.96
CA ASN A 482 -55.30 -64.15 -34.18
C ASN A 482 -55.63 -63.30 -35.42
N TRP A 483 -56.84 -62.74 -35.45
CA TRP A 483 -57.23 -61.79 -36.49
C TRP A 483 -56.37 -60.52 -36.44
N SER A 484 -56.24 -59.93 -35.25
CA SER A 484 -55.43 -58.72 -35.02
C SER A 484 -53.93 -58.89 -35.30
N LEU A 485 -53.41 -60.12 -35.30
CA LEU A 485 -52.01 -60.43 -35.59
C LEU A 485 -51.76 -60.77 -37.09
N SER A 486 -52.82 -61.13 -37.82
CA SER A 486 -52.74 -61.52 -39.24
C SER A 486 -53.08 -60.37 -40.20
N ALA A 487 -53.60 -59.26 -39.66
CA ALA A 487 -53.87 -57.99 -40.34
C ALA A 487 -52.79 -56.98 -39.99
#